data_AF-A0A958FDZ5-F1
#
_entry.id   AF-A0A958FDZ5-F1
#
_cell.length_a   1.000
_cell.length_b   1.000
_cell.length_c   1.000
_cell.angle_alpha   90.00
_cell.angle_beta   90.00
_cell.angle_gamma   90.00
#
_symmetry.space_group_name_H-M   'P 1'
#
loop_
_entity.id
_entity.type
_entity.pdbx_description
1 polymer ?
#
loop_
_entity_poly.entity_id
_entity_poly.type
_entity_poly.pdbx_seq_one_letter_code
_entity_poly.pdbx_strand_id
1 'polypeptide(L)'
;SRLMAQLWEEDRKVMANFRPSQTEDTEAMLNEFNQFMQDQAEKREQKLRALSERLEEQRRNGERLRERWALWLARLSPTASFSLAAMNLAGTSLMLKQQYLDAANAYQERYAAFIGEKTGGMLRSGGFVVRRIVGEENQPPPIDPREIPAFDYQPPGLREAATASLADLGLLAFFNLLCFAGAFISFLRYDVR
;
A
#
# COMPACT_ATOMS: atom_id res chain seq x y z
N SER A 1 8.28 -10.75 -19.67
CA SER A 1 7.30 -9.64 -19.51
C SER A 1 7.49 -8.65 -20.66
N ARG A 2 6.40 -8.16 -21.26
CA ARG A 2 6.44 -7.25 -22.44
C ARG A 2 7.24 -5.96 -22.19
N LEU A 3 7.23 -5.48 -20.94
CA LEU A 3 7.98 -4.31 -20.49
C LEU A 3 9.51 -4.51 -20.50
N MET A 4 10.01 -5.66 -20.01
CA MET A 4 11.45 -5.92 -20.00
C MET A 4 12.01 -5.99 -21.43
N ALA A 5 11.22 -6.50 -22.37
CA ALA A 5 11.58 -6.48 -23.78
C ALA A 5 11.63 -5.05 -24.33
N GLN A 6 10.66 -4.19 -23.97
CA GLN A 6 10.62 -2.78 -24.38
C GLN A 6 11.79 -1.97 -23.81
N LEU A 7 12.09 -2.12 -22.52
CA LEU A 7 13.24 -1.47 -21.88
C LEU A 7 14.56 -1.93 -22.51
N TRP A 8 14.68 -3.22 -22.84
CA TRP A 8 15.87 -3.74 -23.51
C TRP A 8 16.04 -3.23 -24.95
N GLU A 9 14.95 -3.02 -25.69
CA GLU A 9 14.99 -2.39 -27.01
C GLU A 9 15.36 -0.91 -26.94
N GLU A 10 14.81 -0.16 -25.97
CA GLU A 10 15.19 1.22 -25.70
C GLU A 10 16.68 1.34 -25.34
N ASP A 11 17.16 0.49 -24.41
CA ASP A 11 18.57 0.47 -24.01
C ASP A 11 19.48 0.15 -25.21
N ARG A 12 19.13 -0.82 -26.05
CA ARG A 12 19.93 -1.14 -27.26
C ARG A 12 20.03 0.04 -28.23
N LYS A 13 18.94 0.78 -28.43
CA LYS A 13 18.94 1.96 -29.32
C LYS A 13 19.81 3.08 -28.75
N VAL A 14 19.77 3.30 -27.44
CA VAL A 14 20.58 4.33 -26.79
C VAL A 14 22.06 3.94 -26.78
N MET A 15 22.39 2.68 -26.53
CA MET A 15 23.75 2.14 -26.61
C MET A 15 24.34 2.24 -28.02
N ALA A 16 23.53 1.99 -29.07
CA ALA A 16 23.98 2.10 -30.46
C ALA A 16 24.31 3.54 -30.90
N ASN A 17 23.78 4.55 -30.20
CA ASN A 17 23.99 5.95 -30.49
C ASN A 17 25.11 6.58 -29.64
N PHE A 18 25.72 5.84 -28.72
CA PHE A 18 26.84 6.33 -27.93
C PHE A 18 28.06 6.57 -28.83
N ARG A 19 28.62 7.79 -28.75
CA ARG A 19 29.88 8.15 -29.40
C ARG A 19 30.77 8.81 -28.36
N PRO A 20 31.98 8.28 -28.09
CA PRO A 20 32.88 8.88 -27.14
C PRO A 20 33.39 10.24 -27.66
N SER A 21 33.61 11.17 -26.74
CA SER A 21 34.06 12.54 -27.03
C SER A 21 35.55 12.64 -27.38
N GLN A 22 36.38 11.72 -26.87
CA GLN A 22 37.82 11.64 -27.14
C GLN A 22 38.22 10.27 -27.69
N THR A 23 38.86 10.26 -28.86
CA THR A 23 39.21 9.03 -29.61
C THR A 23 40.63 8.53 -29.33
N GLU A 24 41.50 9.37 -28.75
CA GLU A 24 42.93 9.07 -28.59
C GLU A 24 43.30 8.55 -27.19
N ASP A 25 42.55 8.91 -26.14
CA ASP A 25 42.81 8.48 -24.75
C ASP A 25 41.88 7.36 -24.29
N THR A 26 42.45 6.15 -24.17
CA THR A 26 41.71 4.94 -23.77
C THR A 26 41.08 5.04 -22.38
N GLU A 27 41.71 5.75 -21.44
CA GLU A 27 41.19 5.92 -20.07
C GLU A 27 40.01 6.89 -20.01
N ALA A 28 40.05 7.98 -20.79
CA ALA A 28 38.95 8.94 -20.88
C ALA A 28 37.69 8.31 -21.49
N MET A 29 37.86 7.48 -22.52
CA MET A 29 36.76 6.72 -23.15
C MET A 29 36.11 5.71 -22.18
N LEU A 30 36.91 4.99 -21.38
CA LEU A 30 36.38 4.06 -20.38
C LEU A 30 35.58 4.77 -19.28
N ASN A 31 36.04 5.95 -18.85
CA ASN A 31 35.32 6.76 -17.87
C ASN A 31 34.01 7.35 -18.42
N GLU A 32 34.03 7.86 -19.65
CA GLU A 32 32.82 8.39 -20.32
C GLU A 32 31.78 7.28 -20.55
N PHE A 33 32.23 6.09 -20.97
CA PHE A 33 31.36 4.93 -21.09
C PHE A 33 30.78 4.49 -19.74
N ASN A 34 31.59 4.46 -18.68
CA ASN A 34 31.11 4.14 -17.33
C ASN A 34 30.06 5.15 -16.83
N GLN A 35 30.27 6.44 -17.06
CA GLN A 35 29.30 7.48 -16.70
C GLN A 35 27.99 7.32 -17.50
N PHE A 36 28.10 7.10 -18.81
CA PHE A 36 26.93 6.84 -19.65
C PHE A 36 26.14 5.61 -19.20
N MET A 37 26.84 4.53 -18.85
CA MET A 37 26.21 3.30 -18.33
C MET A 37 25.52 3.53 -16.98
N GLN A 38 26.10 4.34 -16.10
CA GLN A 38 25.47 4.73 -14.83
C GLN A 38 24.20 5.56 -15.05
N ASP A 39 24.27 6.56 -15.91
CA ASP A 39 23.16 7.47 -16.21
C ASP A 39 21.98 6.72 -16.85
N GLN A 40 22.28 5.76 -17.73
CA GLN A 40 21.28 4.86 -18.33
C GLN A 40 20.69 3.88 -17.31
N ALA A 41 21.52 3.31 -16.42
CA ALA A 41 21.05 2.44 -15.36
C ALA A 41 20.11 3.18 -14.40
N GLU A 42 20.42 4.44 -14.06
CA GLU A 42 19.59 5.28 -13.19
C GLU A 42 18.25 5.64 -13.85
N LYS A 43 18.26 6.07 -15.13
CA LYS A 43 17.02 6.32 -15.90
C LYS A 43 16.13 5.09 -15.97
N ARG A 44 16.72 3.91 -16.19
CA ARG A 44 15.99 2.63 -16.20
C ARG A 44 15.38 2.33 -14.83
N GLU A 45 16.15 2.52 -13.76
CA GLU A 45 15.69 2.30 -12.41
C GLU A 45 14.55 3.26 -12.04
N GLN A 46 14.65 4.54 -12.37
CA GLN A 46 13.58 5.52 -12.17
C GLN A 46 12.29 5.14 -12.91
N LYS A 47 12.40 4.71 -14.18
CA LYS A 47 11.24 4.21 -14.96
C LYS A 47 10.61 2.98 -14.31
N LEU A 48 11.43 2.03 -13.86
CA LEU A 48 10.97 0.82 -13.20
C LEU A 48 10.25 1.14 -11.89
N ARG A 49 10.82 2.02 -11.06
CA ARG A 49 10.23 2.49 -9.78
C ARG A 49 8.89 3.19 -10.00
N ALA A 50 8.85 4.17 -10.91
CA ALA A 50 7.61 4.90 -11.21
C ALA A 50 6.51 3.97 -11.76
N LEU A 51 6.88 2.94 -12.52
CA LEU A 51 5.92 1.96 -13.00
C LEU A 51 5.46 1.02 -11.90
N SER A 52 6.36 0.51 -11.05
CA SER A 52 5.98 -0.36 -9.92
C SER A 52 5.04 0.37 -8.98
N GLU A 53 5.32 1.64 -8.68
CA GLU A 53 4.43 2.49 -7.86
C GLU A 53 3.04 2.60 -8.47
N ARG A 54 2.95 2.95 -9.77
CA ARG A 54 1.67 3.03 -10.48
C ARG A 54 0.93 1.69 -10.51
N LEU A 55 1.65 0.59 -10.71
CA LEU A 55 1.05 -0.73 -10.82
C LEU A 55 0.53 -1.22 -9.46
N GLU A 56 1.28 -0.97 -8.39
CA GLU A 56 0.83 -1.21 -7.02
C GLU A 56 -0.36 -0.34 -6.64
N GLU A 57 -0.37 0.94 -7.02
CA GLU A 57 -1.51 1.84 -6.83
C GLU A 57 -2.74 1.35 -7.57
N GLN A 58 -2.62 0.99 -8.85
CA GLN A 58 -3.71 0.43 -9.64
C GLN A 58 -4.24 -0.89 -9.05
N ARG A 59 -3.34 -1.78 -8.61
CA ARG A 59 -3.72 -3.03 -7.96
C ARG A 59 -4.50 -2.76 -6.67
N ARG A 60 -3.98 -1.89 -5.80
CA ARG A 60 -4.65 -1.50 -4.54
C ARG A 60 -6.03 -0.87 -4.80
N ASN A 61 -6.14 0.02 -5.77
CA ASN A 61 -7.41 0.64 -6.14
C ASN A 61 -8.42 -0.37 -6.68
N GLY A 62 -7.97 -1.30 -7.52
CA GLY A 62 -8.80 -2.39 -8.04
C GLY A 62 -9.28 -3.36 -6.96
N GLU A 63 -8.39 -3.75 -6.04
CA GLU A 63 -8.72 -4.61 -4.90
C GLU A 63 -9.77 -3.96 -3.99
N ARG A 64 -9.60 -2.67 -3.65
CA ARG A 64 -10.57 -1.90 -2.85
C ARG A 64 -11.95 -1.86 -3.49
N LEU A 65 -12.02 -1.65 -4.80
CA LEU A 65 -13.28 -1.65 -5.54
C LEU A 65 -13.95 -3.03 -5.48
N ARG A 66 -13.21 -4.11 -5.79
CA ARG A 66 -13.73 -5.47 -5.77
C ARG A 66 -14.23 -5.87 -4.39
N GLU A 67 -13.48 -5.55 -3.35
CA GLU A 67 -13.85 -5.81 -1.96
C GLU A 67 -15.12 -5.06 -1.58
N ARG A 68 -15.21 -3.77 -1.91
CA ARG A 68 -16.41 -2.96 -1.65
C ARG A 68 -17.65 -3.52 -2.33
N TRP A 69 -17.54 -3.94 -3.59
CA TRP A 69 -18.65 -4.58 -4.32
C TRP A 69 -19.03 -5.93 -3.72
N ALA A 70 -18.04 -6.75 -3.37
CA ALA A 70 -18.28 -8.05 -2.74
C ALA A 70 -19.01 -7.90 -1.40
N LEU A 71 -18.58 -6.96 -0.56
CA LEU A 71 -19.24 -6.65 0.72
C LEU A 71 -20.64 -6.08 0.52
N TRP A 72 -20.82 -5.22 -0.49
CA TRP A 72 -22.15 -4.67 -0.82
C TRP A 72 -23.12 -5.76 -1.28
N LEU A 73 -22.67 -6.70 -2.12
CA LEU A 73 -23.46 -7.86 -2.54
C LEU A 73 -23.72 -8.82 -1.38
N ALA A 74 -22.74 -9.04 -0.50
CA ALA A 74 -22.89 -9.91 0.66
C ALA A 74 -24.04 -9.45 1.58
N ARG A 75 -24.24 -8.13 1.72
CA ARG A 75 -25.34 -7.55 2.52
C ARG A 75 -26.74 -8.01 2.11
N LEU A 76 -26.93 -8.48 0.87
CA LEU A 76 -28.22 -9.07 0.44
C LEU A 76 -28.62 -10.30 1.28
N SER A 77 -27.68 -10.94 1.98
CA SER A 77 -27.97 -11.98 2.95
C SER A 77 -28.15 -11.39 4.36
N PRO A 78 -29.24 -11.73 5.08
CA PRO A 78 -29.42 -11.32 6.48
C PRO A 78 -28.28 -11.78 7.39
N THR A 79 -27.79 -13.01 7.19
CA THR A 79 -26.69 -13.58 7.99
C THR A 79 -25.38 -12.83 7.77
N ALA A 80 -25.08 -12.44 6.52
CA ALA A 80 -23.89 -11.68 6.22
C ALA A 80 -23.95 -10.26 6.82
N SER A 81 -25.11 -9.59 6.73
CA SER A 81 -25.32 -8.28 7.36
C SER A 81 -25.12 -8.33 8.88
N PHE A 82 -25.62 -9.39 9.54
CA PHE A 82 -25.37 -9.62 10.97
C PHE A 82 -23.89 -9.79 11.29
N SER A 83 -23.19 -10.67 10.55
CA SER A 83 -21.76 -10.89 10.76
C SER A 83 -20.95 -9.62 10.54
N LEU A 84 -21.28 -8.82 9.53
CA LEU A 84 -20.61 -7.54 9.24
C LEU A 84 -20.83 -6.52 10.37
N ALA A 85 -22.08 -6.37 10.86
CA ALA A 85 -22.38 -5.49 11.99
C ALA A 85 -21.65 -5.94 13.26
N ALA A 86 -21.62 -7.24 13.55
CA ALA A 86 -20.94 -7.82 14.70
C ALA A 86 -19.42 -7.61 14.64
N MET A 87 -18.79 -7.82 13.48
CA MET A 87 -17.36 -7.57 13.29
C MET A 87 -17.01 -6.09 13.43
N ASN A 88 -17.84 -5.18 12.90
CA ASN A 88 -17.64 -3.75 13.07
C ASN A 88 -17.74 -3.32 14.54
N LEU A 89 -18.74 -3.81 15.28
CA LEU A 89 -18.93 -3.53 16.70
C LEU A 89 -17.84 -4.15 17.58
N ALA A 90 -17.39 -5.35 17.25
CA ALA A 90 -16.28 -6.02 17.92
C ALA A 90 -14.91 -5.41 17.58
N GLY A 91 -14.86 -4.44 16.65
CA GLY A 91 -13.62 -3.82 16.21
C GLY A 91 -12.70 -4.76 15.44
N THR A 92 -13.23 -5.82 14.82
CA THR A 92 -12.44 -6.84 14.07
C THR A 92 -12.73 -6.80 12.57
N SER A 93 -13.35 -5.73 12.08
CA SER A 93 -13.72 -5.61 10.68
C SER A 93 -12.55 -5.30 9.75
N LEU A 94 -12.78 -5.50 8.45
CA LEU A 94 -11.83 -5.15 7.39
C LEU A 94 -11.43 -3.67 7.40
N MET A 95 -12.32 -2.79 7.88
CA MET A 95 -12.02 -1.36 8.01
C MET A 95 -10.92 -1.09 9.05
N LEU A 96 -10.87 -1.88 10.14
CA LEU A 96 -9.81 -1.81 11.13
C LEU A 96 -8.44 -2.12 10.51
N LYS A 97 -8.38 -3.17 9.69
CA LYS A 97 -7.16 -3.53 8.97
C LYS A 97 -6.67 -2.39 8.09
N GLN A 98 -7.57 -1.74 7.35
CA GLN A 98 -7.19 -0.62 6.48
C GLN A 98 -6.66 0.56 7.30
N GLN A 99 -7.33 0.94 8.39
CA GLN A 99 -6.89 2.01 9.28
C GLN A 99 -5.52 1.72 9.92
N TYR A 100 -5.29 0.47 10.33
CA TYR A 100 -3.99 0.05 10.85
C TYR A 100 -2.89 0.16 9.80
N LEU A 101 -3.15 -0.30 8.57
CA LEU A 101 -2.19 -0.18 7.47
C LEU A 101 -1.90 1.27 7.12
N ASP A 102 -2.90 2.14 7.14
CA ASP A 102 -2.73 3.57 6.88
C ASP A 102 -1.90 4.24 8.00
N ALA A 103 -2.15 3.89 9.26
CA ALA A 103 -1.33 4.34 10.39
C ALA A 103 0.11 3.83 10.31
N ALA A 104 0.31 2.57 9.91
CA ALA A 104 1.62 1.96 9.74
C ALA A 104 2.42 2.62 8.60
N ASN A 105 1.76 2.94 7.48
CA ASN A 105 2.40 3.67 6.37
C ASN A 105 2.81 5.09 6.81
N ALA A 106 1.92 5.81 7.49
CA ALA A 106 2.23 7.15 8.02
C ALA A 106 3.38 7.12 9.03
N TYR A 107 3.45 6.07 9.86
CA TYR A 107 4.57 5.84 10.77
C TYR A 107 5.87 5.56 10.02
N GLN A 108 5.84 4.70 8.99
CA GLN A 108 7.01 4.41 8.18
C GLN A 108 7.58 5.66 7.52
N GLU A 109 6.72 6.57 7.03
CA GLU A 109 7.15 7.86 6.48
C GLU A 109 7.82 8.75 7.54
N ARG A 110 7.23 8.88 8.72
CA ARG A 110 7.81 9.65 9.85
C ARG A 110 9.14 9.05 10.31
N TYR A 111 9.23 7.73 10.40
CA TYR A 111 10.44 7.03 10.78
C TYR A 111 11.54 7.19 9.72
N ALA A 112 11.19 7.10 8.44
CA ALA A 112 12.14 7.35 7.35
C ALA A 112 12.68 8.80 7.37
N ALA A 113 11.83 9.79 7.66
CA ALA A 113 12.24 11.17 7.83
C ALA A 113 13.21 11.33 9.02
N PHE A 114 12.87 10.76 10.18
CA PHE A 114 13.70 10.79 11.39
C PHE A 114 15.10 10.19 11.15
N ILE A 115 15.16 9.01 10.54
CA ILE A 115 16.44 8.35 10.21
C ILE A 115 17.24 9.16 9.19
N GLY A 116 16.57 9.77 8.22
CA GLY A 116 17.19 10.67 7.23
C GLY A 116 17.84 11.90 7.87
N GLU A 117 17.16 12.53 8.82
CA GLU A 117 17.68 13.69 9.58
C GLU A 117 18.88 13.31 10.47
N LYS A 118 18.82 12.16 11.16
CA LYS A 118 19.88 11.72 12.08
C LYS A 118 21.10 11.11 11.40
N THR A 119 20.92 10.50 10.21
CA THR A 119 21.98 9.77 9.48
C THR A 119 22.49 10.54 8.25
N GLY A 120 22.08 11.79 8.05
CA GLY A 120 22.58 12.63 6.96
C GLY A 120 22.12 12.17 5.55
N GLY A 121 20.87 11.73 5.42
CA GLY A 121 20.24 11.45 4.12
C GLY A 121 20.58 10.12 3.43
N MET A 122 21.43 9.28 4.03
CA MET A 122 22.00 8.09 3.38
C MET A 122 21.03 6.88 3.25
N LEU A 123 19.79 6.98 3.74
CA LEU A 123 18.81 5.87 3.83
C LEU A 123 17.56 6.04 2.95
N ARG A 124 17.50 7.06 2.08
CA ARG A 124 16.29 7.34 1.26
C ARG A 124 15.96 6.29 0.18
N SER A 125 16.85 5.36 -0.10
CA SER A 125 16.64 4.27 -1.06
C SER A 125 16.78 2.96 -0.31
N GLY A 126 15.77 2.10 -0.34
CA GLY A 126 15.65 0.85 0.42
C GLY A 126 16.68 -0.25 0.09
N GLY A 127 17.94 0.13 -0.20
CA GLY A 127 19.07 -0.76 -0.27
C GLY A 127 19.70 -0.93 1.10
N PHE A 128 19.95 -2.18 1.49
CA PHE A 128 20.85 -2.50 2.58
C PHE A 128 22.20 -1.81 2.34
N VAL A 129 22.57 -0.88 3.20
CA VAL A 129 23.94 -0.38 3.25
C VAL A 129 24.77 -1.51 3.86
N VAL A 130 25.48 -2.27 3.02
CA VAL A 130 26.62 -3.06 3.49
C VAL A 130 27.59 -2.05 4.08
N ARG A 131 27.64 -1.97 5.41
CA ARG A 131 28.59 -1.16 6.16
C ARG A 131 29.99 -1.65 5.79
N ARG A 132 30.59 -1.07 4.75
CA ARG A 132 32.01 -1.28 4.44
C ARG A 132 32.75 -0.66 5.62
N ILE A 133 33.30 -1.50 6.47
CA ILE A 133 34.09 -1.14 7.65
C ILE A 133 35.30 -0.38 7.15
N VAL A 134 35.21 0.95 7.09
CA VAL A 134 36.31 1.85 6.76
C VAL A 134 36.38 2.86 7.89
N GLY A 135 37.42 2.73 8.72
CA GLY A 135 37.86 3.76 9.67
C GLY A 135 36.95 3.95 10.89
N GLU A 136 37.52 3.76 12.07
CA GLU A 136 36.90 3.96 13.39
C GLU A 136 36.46 5.41 13.69
N GLU A 137 36.63 6.35 12.75
CA GLU A 137 36.64 7.79 13.02
C GLU A 137 35.31 8.51 12.70
N ASN A 138 34.33 7.86 12.07
CA ASN A 138 33.01 8.45 11.79
C ASN A 138 31.87 7.50 12.19
N GLN A 139 31.78 7.17 13.48
CA GLN A 139 30.56 6.55 14.00
C GLN A 139 29.50 7.65 14.16
N PRO A 140 28.35 7.59 13.44
CA PRO A 140 27.27 8.52 13.71
C PRO A 140 26.87 8.39 15.19
N PRO A 141 26.50 9.51 15.84
CA PRO A 141 26.15 9.51 17.26
C PRO A 141 25.08 8.45 17.52
N PRO A 142 25.16 7.72 18.66
CA PRO A 142 24.18 6.70 19.00
C PRO A 142 22.79 7.32 19.00
N ILE A 143 21.86 6.72 18.25
CA ILE A 143 20.46 7.16 18.20
C ILE A 143 19.88 6.94 19.59
N ASP A 144 19.41 8.00 20.25
CA ASP A 144 18.71 7.89 21.53
C ASP A 144 17.36 7.20 21.28
N PRO A 145 17.09 6.03 21.92
CA PRO A 145 15.82 5.33 21.79
C PRO A 145 14.59 6.17 22.16
N ARG A 146 14.77 7.25 22.94
CA ARG A 146 13.70 8.16 23.37
C ARG A 146 13.25 9.14 22.29
N GLU A 147 14.08 9.37 21.28
CA GLU A 147 13.77 10.27 20.17
C GLU A 147 13.06 9.55 19.01
N ILE A 148 12.98 8.21 19.06
CA ILE A 148 12.29 7.42 18.05
C ILE A 148 10.80 7.78 18.10
N PRO A 149 10.17 8.18 16.97
CA PRO A 149 8.74 8.44 16.96
C PRO A 149 8.00 7.20 17.46
N ALA A 150 7.03 7.38 18.35
CA ALA A 150 6.19 6.27 18.80
C ALA A 150 5.15 5.94 17.72
N PHE A 151 4.86 4.65 17.56
CA PHE A 151 3.70 4.23 16.79
C PHE A 151 2.43 4.51 17.61
N ASP A 152 1.61 5.45 17.16
CA ASP A 152 0.32 5.76 17.78
C ASP A 152 -0.81 5.31 16.86
N TYR A 153 -1.54 4.29 17.32
CA TYR A 153 -2.72 3.76 16.65
C TYR A 153 -3.92 3.89 17.58
N GLN A 154 -4.88 4.70 17.15
CA GLN A 154 -6.17 4.87 17.84
C GLN A 154 -7.19 3.97 17.15
N PRO A 155 -7.64 2.86 17.78
CA PRO A 155 -8.73 2.09 17.22
C PRO A 155 -10.01 2.93 17.18
N PRO A 156 -10.91 2.67 16.22
CA PRO A 156 -12.15 3.41 16.09
C PRO A 156 -12.97 3.30 17.37
N GLY A 157 -13.51 4.42 17.82
CA GLY A 157 -14.33 4.46 19.03
C GLY A 157 -15.64 3.68 18.86
N LEU A 158 -16.26 3.28 19.98
CA LEU A 158 -17.57 2.59 19.96
C LEU A 158 -18.63 3.35 19.15
N ARG A 159 -18.60 4.68 19.18
CA ARG A 159 -19.52 5.54 18.42
C ARG A 159 -19.28 5.42 16.91
N GLU A 160 -18.03 5.43 16.49
CA GLU A 160 -17.66 5.30 15.07
C GLU A 160 -18.02 3.91 14.56
N ALA A 161 -17.72 2.87 15.34
CA ALA A 161 -18.14 1.50 15.07
C ALA A 161 -19.67 1.38 14.94
N ALA A 162 -20.43 2.00 15.83
CA ALA A 162 -21.90 2.01 15.77
C ALA A 162 -22.42 2.73 14.52
N THR A 163 -21.84 3.88 14.15
CA THR A 163 -22.22 4.58 12.91
C THR A 163 -21.88 3.79 11.66
N ALA A 164 -20.75 3.07 11.65
CA ALA A 164 -20.35 2.22 10.54
C ALA A 164 -21.29 1.01 10.35
N SER A 165 -21.82 0.46 11.45
CA SER A 165 -22.77 -0.65 11.45
C SER A 165 -24.22 -0.25 11.16
N LEU A 166 -24.54 1.04 11.08
CA LEU A 166 -25.93 1.52 10.98
C LEU A 166 -26.65 0.99 9.74
N ALA A 167 -25.96 0.92 8.59
CA ALA A 167 -26.52 0.39 7.36
C ALA A 167 -26.86 -1.11 7.49
N ASP A 168 -25.98 -1.89 8.11
CA ASP A 168 -26.17 -3.33 8.31
C ASP A 168 -27.32 -3.59 9.30
N LEU A 169 -27.41 -2.81 10.39
CA LEU A 169 -28.51 -2.85 11.36
C LEU A 169 -29.86 -2.45 10.73
N GLY A 170 -29.87 -1.42 9.87
CA GLY A 170 -31.07 -1.02 9.14
C GLY A 170 -31.56 -2.11 8.19
N LEU A 171 -30.65 -2.79 7.51
CA LEU A 171 -30.99 -3.89 6.62
C LEU A 171 -31.51 -5.13 7.38
N LEU A 172 -30.94 -5.42 8.56
CA LEU A 172 -31.45 -6.43 9.48
C LEU A 172 -32.88 -6.13 9.93
N ALA A 173 -33.16 -4.89 10.32
CA ALA A 173 -34.51 -4.46 10.67
C ALA A 173 -35.48 -4.63 9.49
N PHE A 174 -35.05 -4.27 8.28
CA PHE A 174 -35.83 -4.47 7.06
C PHE A 174 -36.14 -5.96 6.80
N PHE A 175 -35.14 -6.83 6.88
CA PHE A 175 -35.35 -8.28 6.72
C PHE A 175 -36.29 -8.85 7.78
N ASN A 176 -36.15 -8.39 9.02
CA ASN A 176 -37.03 -8.80 10.11
C ASN A 176 -38.49 -8.43 9.78
N LEU A 177 -38.76 -7.17 9.40
CA LEU A 177 -40.09 -6.72 8.98
C LEU A 177 -40.62 -7.50 7.78
N LEU A 178 -39.78 -7.79 6.79
CA LEU A 178 -40.17 -8.54 5.59
C LEU A 178 -40.54 -9.98 5.94
N CYS A 179 -39.76 -10.66 6.78
CA CYS A 179 -40.08 -11.99 7.28
C CYS A 179 -41.37 -12.00 8.11
N PHE A 180 -41.56 -11.01 9.00
CA PHE A 180 -42.78 -10.87 9.78
C PHE A 180 -44.00 -10.62 8.90
N ALA A 181 -43.91 -9.70 7.93
CA ALA A 181 -44.99 -9.43 6.99
C ALA A 181 -45.32 -10.66 6.12
N GLY A 182 -44.29 -11.36 5.64
CA GLY A 182 -44.45 -12.60 4.88
C GLY A 182 -45.13 -13.70 5.69
N ALA A 183 -44.71 -13.91 6.94
CA ALA A 183 -45.35 -14.84 7.86
C ALA A 183 -46.80 -14.46 8.15
N PHE A 184 -47.07 -13.18 8.40
CA PHE A 184 -48.41 -12.65 8.66
C PHE A 184 -49.34 -12.83 7.46
N ILE A 185 -48.89 -12.50 6.24
CA ILE A 185 -49.66 -12.74 5.01
C ILE A 185 -49.89 -14.23 4.79
N SER A 186 -48.89 -15.07 5.04
CA SER A 186 -49.03 -16.53 4.91
C SER A 186 -50.07 -17.06 5.90
N PHE A 187 -50.07 -16.55 7.13
CA PHE A 187 -51.08 -16.86 8.13
C PHE A 187 -52.48 -16.41 7.72
N LEU A 188 -52.62 -15.21 7.14
CA LEU A 188 -53.91 -14.73 6.61
C LEU A 188 -54.44 -15.56 5.43
N ARG A 189 -53.54 -16.07 4.58
CA ARG A 189 -53.90 -16.95 3.46
C ARG A 189 -54.09 -18.40 3.89
N TYR A 190 -53.70 -18.75 5.11
CA TYR A 190 -53.91 -20.05 5.70
C TYR A 190 -55.38 -20.16 6.15
N ASP A 191 -56.24 -20.62 5.24
CA ASP A 191 -57.62 -20.96 5.55
C ASP A 191 -57.62 -22.28 6.33
N VAL A 192 -57.96 -22.23 7.62
CA VAL A 192 -58.11 -23.42 8.48
C VAL A 192 -59.50 -24.00 8.23
N ARG A 193 -59.66 -24.71 7.12
CA ARG A 193 -60.88 -25.48 6.80
C ARG A 193 -60.52 -26.92 6.47
#